data_AF-A0A920JTZ1-F1
#
_entry.id   AF-A0A920JTZ1-F1
#
_cell.length_a   1.000
_cell.length_b   1.000
_cell.length_c   1.000
_cell.angle_alpha   90.00
_cell.angle_beta   90.00
_cell.angle_gamma   90.00
#
_symmetry.space_group_name_H-M   'P 1'
#
loop_
_entity.id
_entity.type
_entity.pdbx_description
1 polymer ?
#
loop_
_entity_poly.entity_id
_entity_poly.type
_entity_poly.pdbx_seq_one_letter_code
_entity_poly.pdbx_strand_id
1 'polypeptide(L)'
;MSTSFMINGLQRTVDVDPSKPLLWVIRENLGLTGTKFGCGIAQCGACTVQVDGEAIRSCVTPVSSIEGKAVTTIEGLGKENDLHPLQQAWIDHQVPQCGYCQSGQLMSASALLTNNPNPSDEQIDAAMKGNICRCGMYGRIRTAIKSVNADAVASSGKSELYYNAGRLSMSKLTRRAFITTGVIAGGGVMVGIAMRPGNQIKDLAPKLGKDGENLVHTYIKIDGDNTITAVIPHSEMGQGVHTALGQMLAEELDADWDRIKVEEAPALGEYASYSAGRRYLLAGIEFPKILIPTVDGMMMRVADTLNMQITGGSLSVRSTGFLAMRIAGASTREMIQRAAAKSWDVPVDEIVTEKSQFFTTK
;
A
#
# COMPACT_ATOMS: atom_id res chain seq x y z
N MET A 1 8.19 6.42 -42.82
CA MET A 1 7.10 5.82 -43.62
C MET A 1 5.88 5.94 -42.75
N SER A 2 4.79 6.45 -43.29
CA SER A 2 3.56 6.67 -42.53
C SER A 2 2.91 5.31 -42.21
N THR A 3 2.60 5.07 -40.94
CA THR A 3 1.80 3.93 -40.51
C THR A 3 0.50 4.43 -39.89
N SER A 4 -0.65 3.93 -40.34
CA SER A 4 -1.95 4.31 -39.81
C SER A 4 -2.67 3.15 -39.14
N PHE A 5 -3.20 3.40 -37.95
CA PHE A 5 -3.86 2.39 -37.12
C PHE A 5 -4.83 3.05 -36.13
N MET A 6 -5.71 2.24 -35.54
CA MET A 6 -6.59 2.70 -34.48
C MET A 6 -5.89 2.54 -33.13
N ILE A 7 -5.89 3.56 -32.29
CA ILE A 7 -5.40 3.47 -30.92
C ILE A 7 -6.45 4.01 -29.94
N ASN A 8 -6.89 3.17 -29.01
CA ASN A 8 -7.93 3.49 -28.02
C ASN A 8 -9.20 4.07 -28.70
N GLY A 9 -9.59 3.51 -29.85
CA GLY A 9 -10.76 3.95 -30.63
C GLY A 9 -10.55 5.19 -31.50
N LEU A 10 -9.33 5.74 -31.60
CA LEU A 10 -9.01 6.90 -32.42
C LEU A 10 -8.04 6.53 -33.55
N GLN A 11 -8.37 6.92 -34.79
CA GLN A 11 -7.44 6.77 -35.92
C GLN A 11 -6.23 7.68 -35.70
N ARG A 12 -5.03 7.12 -35.82
CA ARG A 12 -3.77 7.87 -35.80
C ARG A 12 -2.90 7.48 -36.98
N THR A 13 -2.05 8.40 -37.38
CA THR A 13 -0.99 8.18 -38.37
C THR A 13 0.31 8.69 -37.78
N VAL A 14 1.35 7.88 -37.82
CA VAL A 14 2.69 8.22 -37.34
C VAL A 14 3.68 8.09 -38.48
N ASP A 15 4.60 9.05 -38.61
CA ASP A 15 5.71 8.95 -39.56
C ASP A 15 7.00 8.66 -38.80
N VAL A 16 7.35 7.38 -38.72
CA VAL A 16 8.52 6.88 -38.01
C VAL A 16 9.19 5.76 -38.82
N ASP A 17 10.31 5.23 -38.32
CA ASP A 17 10.91 4.03 -38.87
C ASP A 17 9.94 2.82 -38.74
N PRO A 18 9.64 2.07 -39.83
CA PRO A 18 8.78 0.88 -39.83
C PRO A 18 9.17 -0.20 -38.82
N SER A 19 10.46 -0.26 -38.45
CA SER A 19 11.02 -1.21 -37.49
C SER A 19 10.95 -0.70 -36.05
N LYS A 20 10.62 0.59 -35.83
CA LYS A 20 10.52 1.17 -34.48
C LYS A 20 9.52 0.34 -33.66
N PRO A 21 9.92 -0.16 -32.47
CA PRO A 21 9.01 -0.90 -31.62
C PRO A 21 7.79 -0.07 -31.23
N LEU A 22 6.62 -0.69 -31.27
CA LEU A 22 5.33 -0.08 -30.95
C LEU A 22 5.34 0.59 -29.57
N LEU A 23 6.05 0.02 -28.59
CA LEU A 23 6.22 0.61 -27.26
C LEU A 23 6.71 2.07 -27.32
N TRP A 24 7.72 2.34 -28.13
CA TRP A 24 8.32 3.67 -28.23
C TRP A 24 7.42 4.64 -28.99
N VAL A 25 6.69 4.14 -30.00
CA VAL A 25 5.67 4.93 -30.70
C VAL A 25 4.57 5.37 -29.73
N ILE A 26 4.03 4.44 -28.95
CA ILE A 26 2.98 4.72 -27.95
C ILE A 26 3.45 5.75 -26.94
N ARG A 27 4.66 5.59 -26.39
CA ARG A 27 5.16 6.42 -25.30
C ARG A 27 5.68 7.79 -25.76
N GLU A 28 6.52 7.81 -26.78
CA GLU A 28 7.27 9.01 -27.18
C GLU A 28 6.54 9.81 -28.25
N ASN A 29 5.93 9.12 -29.24
CA ASN A 29 5.27 9.79 -30.36
C ASN A 29 3.82 10.14 -30.03
N LEU A 30 3.13 9.32 -29.23
CA LEU A 30 1.72 9.52 -28.88
C LEU A 30 1.50 10.00 -27.43
N GLY A 31 2.54 10.02 -26.59
CA GLY A 31 2.46 10.51 -25.22
C GLY A 31 1.69 9.62 -24.24
N LEU A 32 1.35 8.39 -24.63
CA LEU A 32 0.61 7.43 -23.79
C LEU A 32 1.62 6.62 -22.96
N THR A 33 1.91 7.12 -21.75
CA THR A 33 3.03 6.61 -20.94
C THR A 33 2.65 5.51 -19.94
N GLY A 34 1.39 5.08 -19.93
CA GLY A 34 0.88 4.01 -19.09
C GLY A 34 1.54 2.67 -19.42
N THR A 35 1.71 2.33 -20.69
CA THR A 35 2.49 1.15 -21.11
C THR A 35 3.96 1.33 -20.73
N LYS A 36 4.55 0.36 -20.01
CA LYS A 36 5.89 0.49 -19.41
C LYS A 36 6.97 -0.32 -20.14
N PHE A 37 8.19 0.20 -20.15
CA PHE A 37 9.39 -0.54 -20.57
C PHE A 37 9.98 -1.29 -19.39
N GLY A 38 10.20 -2.60 -19.48
CA GLY A 38 10.82 -3.38 -18.40
C GLY A 38 12.09 -4.14 -18.79
N CYS A 39 12.09 -4.82 -19.94
CA CYS A 39 13.23 -5.67 -20.36
C CYS A 39 13.64 -5.54 -21.84
N GLY A 40 12.75 -5.06 -22.73
CA GLY A 40 13.02 -4.99 -24.17
C GLY A 40 13.06 -6.33 -24.92
N ILE A 41 13.04 -7.46 -24.23
CA ILE A 41 13.21 -8.82 -24.80
C ILE A 41 11.96 -9.69 -24.64
N ALA A 42 10.77 -9.08 -24.53
CA ALA A 42 9.48 -9.76 -24.44
C ALA A 42 9.24 -10.70 -23.23
N GLN A 43 10.08 -10.66 -22.19
CA GLN A 43 9.96 -11.56 -21.03
C GLN A 43 9.11 -11.04 -19.87
N CYS A 44 9.22 -9.76 -19.52
CA CYS A 44 8.61 -9.24 -18.28
C CYS A 44 7.13 -8.87 -18.38
N GLY A 45 6.64 -8.62 -19.60
CA GLY A 45 5.24 -8.25 -19.83
C GLY A 45 4.77 -6.88 -19.35
N ALA A 46 5.64 -6.01 -18.84
CA ALA A 46 5.24 -4.64 -18.45
C ALA A 46 4.74 -3.78 -19.65
N CYS A 47 5.12 -4.17 -20.86
CA CYS A 47 4.80 -3.48 -22.11
C CYS A 47 3.55 -4.03 -22.82
N THR A 48 2.75 -4.87 -22.17
CA THR A 48 1.57 -5.46 -22.82
C THR A 48 0.60 -4.38 -23.29
N VAL A 49 0.14 -4.55 -24.52
CA VAL A 49 -1.02 -3.88 -25.11
C VAL A 49 -1.88 -4.94 -25.77
N GLN A 50 -3.11 -4.61 -26.14
CA GLN A 50 -3.93 -5.48 -26.99
C GLN A 50 -3.85 -5.01 -28.44
N VAL A 51 -3.70 -5.94 -29.38
CA VAL A 51 -3.86 -5.69 -30.82
C VAL A 51 -4.94 -6.60 -31.34
N ASP A 52 -6.00 -6.02 -31.88
CA ASP A 52 -7.23 -6.72 -32.29
C ASP A 52 -7.79 -7.62 -31.17
N GLY A 53 -7.72 -7.15 -29.92
CA GLY A 53 -8.16 -7.87 -28.72
C GLY A 53 -7.12 -8.80 -28.10
N GLU A 54 -6.06 -9.16 -28.82
CA GLU A 54 -5.03 -10.10 -28.35
C GLU A 54 -3.90 -9.42 -27.60
N ALA A 55 -3.52 -9.95 -26.44
CA ALA A 55 -2.43 -9.40 -25.63
C ALA A 55 -1.06 -9.68 -26.25
N ILE A 56 -0.31 -8.63 -26.60
CA ILE A 56 1.02 -8.74 -27.24
C ILE A 56 2.09 -7.88 -26.55
N ARG A 57 3.37 -8.16 -26.86
CA ARG A 57 4.53 -7.42 -26.31
C ARG A 57 4.97 -6.29 -27.22
N SER A 58 4.48 -5.08 -26.95
CA SER A 58 4.80 -3.89 -27.76
C SER A 58 6.30 -3.57 -27.88
N CYS A 59 7.15 -4.04 -26.95
CA CYS A 59 8.60 -3.77 -26.98
C CYS A 59 9.35 -4.47 -28.11
N VAL A 60 8.78 -5.52 -28.72
CA VAL A 60 9.39 -6.26 -29.84
C VAL A 60 8.52 -6.25 -31.10
N THR A 61 7.31 -5.67 -31.02
CA THR A 61 6.40 -5.55 -32.16
C THR A 61 6.76 -4.34 -33.00
N PRO A 62 7.17 -4.49 -34.27
CA PRO A 62 7.42 -3.36 -35.16
C PRO A 62 6.13 -2.60 -35.46
N VAL A 63 6.18 -1.27 -35.51
CA VAL A 63 4.99 -0.45 -35.85
C VAL A 63 4.41 -0.79 -37.23
N SER A 64 5.25 -1.16 -38.20
CA SER A 64 4.77 -1.60 -39.51
C SER A 64 3.84 -2.82 -39.48
N SER A 65 3.95 -3.67 -38.45
CA SER A 65 3.10 -4.86 -38.31
C SER A 65 1.68 -4.58 -37.79
N ILE A 66 1.40 -3.34 -37.40
CA ILE A 66 0.10 -2.91 -36.87
C ILE A 66 -0.69 -1.98 -37.78
N GLU A 67 -0.25 -1.78 -39.03
CA GLU A 67 -1.02 -1.04 -40.05
C GLU A 67 -2.46 -1.56 -40.14
N GLY A 68 -3.42 -0.65 -40.06
CA GLY A 68 -4.85 -0.94 -40.14
C GLY A 68 -5.46 -1.66 -38.93
N LYS A 69 -4.68 -2.02 -37.90
CA LYS A 69 -5.16 -2.77 -36.73
C LYS A 69 -5.67 -1.87 -35.62
N ALA A 70 -6.41 -2.45 -34.68
CA ALA A 70 -6.84 -1.79 -33.46
C ALA A 70 -5.88 -2.08 -32.31
N VAL A 71 -5.30 -1.04 -31.72
CA VAL A 71 -4.41 -1.11 -30.55
C VAL A 71 -5.14 -0.54 -29.33
N THR A 72 -5.22 -1.29 -28.24
CA THR A 72 -5.73 -0.81 -26.96
C THR A 72 -4.60 -0.80 -25.93
N THR A 73 -4.37 0.34 -25.30
CA THR A 73 -3.43 0.53 -24.19
C THR A 73 -4.18 0.61 -22.86
N ILE A 74 -3.44 0.74 -21.75
CA ILE A 74 -4.06 0.86 -20.42
C ILE A 74 -4.95 2.11 -20.30
N GLU A 75 -4.61 3.18 -21.00
CA GLU A 75 -5.39 4.43 -21.09
C GLU A 75 -6.71 4.24 -21.86
N GLY A 76 -6.80 3.22 -22.72
CA GLY A 76 -8.00 2.87 -23.44
C GLY A 76 -8.90 1.86 -22.72
N LEU A 77 -8.44 1.27 -21.60
CA LEU A 77 -9.18 0.23 -20.89
C LEU A 77 -10.37 0.81 -20.11
N GLY A 78 -10.20 1.99 -19.52
CA GLY A 78 -11.23 2.71 -18.77
C GLY A 78 -10.77 4.12 -18.43
N LYS A 79 -11.68 4.94 -17.91
CA LYS A 79 -11.44 6.35 -17.55
C LYS A 79 -11.64 6.55 -16.05
N GLU A 80 -11.12 7.65 -15.50
CA GLU A 80 -11.21 7.95 -14.06
C GLU A 80 -12.65 7.93 -13.52
N ASN A 81 -13.60 8.42 -14.31
CA ASN A 81 -15.04 8.43 -13.96
C ASN A 81 -15.82 7.21 -14.47
N ASP A 82 -15.15 6.29 -15.17
CA ASP A 82 -15.76 5.12 -15.80
C ASP A 82 -14.70 4.00 -15.87
N LEU A 83 -14.37 3.47 -14.70
CA LEU A 83 -13.33 2.47 -14.55
C LEU A 83 -13.78 1.15 -15.15
N HIS A 84 -12.87 0.49 -15.84
CA HIS A 84 -13.08 -0.89 -16.24
C HIS A 84 -13.26 -1.78 -15.00
N PRO A 85 -14.12 -2.81 -15.01
CA PRO A 85 -14.31 -3.70 -13.87
C PRO A 85 -13.01 -4.26 -13.28
N LEU A 86 -12.03 -4.61 -14.13
CA LEU A 86 -10.67 -4.99 -13.69
C LEU A 86 -9.90 -3.86 -12.98
N GLN A 87 -10.02 -2.61 -13.41
CA GLN A 87 -9.38 -1.48 -12.72
C GLN A 87 -10.00 -1.30 -11.33
N GLN A 88 -11.33 -1.39 -11.23
CA GLN A 88 -12.02 -1.35 -9.94
C GLN A 88 -11.59 -2.51 -9.04
N ALA A 89 -11.55 -3.74 -9.56
CA ALA A 89 -11.06 -4.89 -8.79
C ALA A 89 -9.60 -4.72 -8.34
N TRP A 90 -8.74 -4.10 -9.16
CA TRP A 90 -7.37 -3.79 -8.75
C TRP A 90 -7.30 -2.84 -7.56
N ILE A 91 -8.21 -1.87 -7.49
CA ILE A 91 -8.35 -0.93 -6.38
C ILE A 91 -8.91 -1.66 -5.15
N ASP A 92 -10.02 -2.39 -5.30
CA ASP A 92 -10.71 -3.06 -4.19
C ASP A 92 -9.80 -4.08 -3.49
N HIS A 93 -9.00 -4.82 -4.27
CA HIS A 93 -8.06 -5.82 -3.76
C HIS A 93 -6.68 -5.24 -3.44
N GLN A 94 -6.49 -3.91 -3.59
CA GLN A 94 -5.24 -3.21 -3.32
C GLN A 94 -4.04 -3.91 -3.97
N VAL A 95 -4.17 -4.22 -5.27
CA VAL A 95 -3.22 -5.07 -6.00
C VAL A 95 -1.84 -4.41 -6.14
N PRO A 96 -1.72 -3.13 -6.53
CA PRO A 96 -0.41 -2.51 -6.73
C PRO A 96 0.41 -2.38 -5.43
N GLN A 97 1.72 -2.57 -5.55
CA GLN A 97 2.70 -1.97 -4.63
C GLN A 97 3.44 -0.84 -5.35
N CYS A 98 4.50 -1.15 -6.11
CA CYS A 98 5.22 -0.15 -6.90
C CYS A 98 4.48 0.32 -8.17
N GLY A 99 3.37 -0.32 -8.53
CA GLY A 99 2.58 0.02 -9.73
C GLY A 99 3.20 -0.34 -11.09
N TYR A 100 4.51 -0.57 -11.19
CA TYR A 100 5.21 -0.60 -12.48
C TYR A 100 4.72 -1.67 -13.47
N CYS A 101 4.48 -2.90 -13.01
CA CYS A 101 4.02 -3.98 -13.88
C CYS A 101 2.51 -3.96 -14.14
N GLN A 102 1.74 -3.14 -13.41
CA GLN A 102 0.30 -3.30 -13.28
C GLN A 102 -0.45 -2.98 -14.58
N SER A 103 0.03 -2.04 -15.39
CA SER A 103 -0.54 -1.77 -16.72
C SER A 103 -0.50 -3.03 -17.61
N GLY A 104 0.65 -3.71 -17.65
CA GLY A 104 0.79 -4.97 -18.39
C GLY A 104 -0.10 -6.09 -17.85
N GLN A 105 -0.24 -6.18 -16.52
CA GLN A 105 -1.14 -7.13 -15.85
C GLN A 105 -2.60 -6.90 -16.23
N LEU A 106 -3.08 -5.66 -16.17
CA LEU A 106 -4.46 -5.32 -16.52
C LEU A 106 -4.77 -5.62 -17.99
N MET A 107 -3.84 -5.32 -18.92
CA MET A 107 -4.05 -5.62 -20.34
C MET A 107 -4.14 -7.12 -20.63
N SER A 108 -3.29 -7.94 -19.99
CA SER A 108 -3.36 -9.41 -20.11
C SER A 108 -4.63 -9.98 -19.46
N ALA A 109 -5.00 -9.49 -18.28
CA ALA A 109 -6.22 -9.91 -17.59
C ALA A 109 -7.48 -9.57 -18.40
N SER A 110 -7.52 -8.37 -18.99
CA SER A 110 -8.63 -7.96 -19.85
C SER A 110 -8.76 -8.88 -21.07
N ALA A 111 -7.67 -9.19 -21.77
CA ALA A 111 -7.70 -10.11 -22.90
C ALA A 111 -8.15 -11.52 -22.50
N LEU A 112 -7.71 -12.02 -21.34
CA LEU A 112 -8.18 -13.28 -20.79
C LEU A 112 -9.70 -13.26 -20.57
N LEU A 113 -10.23 -12.23 -19.90
CA LEU A 113 -11.64 -12.18 -19.54
C LEU A 113 -12.57 -11.94 -20.73
N THR A 114 -12.10 -11.28 -21.78
CA THR A 114 -12.82 -11.17 -23.05
C THR A 114 -13.03 -12.55 -23.70
N ASN A 115 -12.00 -13.41 -23.66
CA ASN A 115 -12.05 -14.74 -24.27
C ASN A 115 -12.63 -15.82 -23.36
N ASN A 116 -12.47 -15.68 -22.04
CA ASN A 116 -12.96 -16.60 -21.02
C ASN A 116 -13.41 -15.81 -19.79
N PRO A 117 -14.72 -15.50 -19.67
CA PRO A 117 -15.25 -14.78 -18.53
C PRO A 117 -15.10 -15.52 -17.19
N ASN A 118 -15.02 -16.84 -17.15
CA ASN A 118 -14.91 -17.57 -15.88
C ASN A 118 -13.70 -18.50 -15.85
N PRO A 119 -12.47 -17.94 -15.85
CA PRO A 119 -11.26 -18.75 -15.91
C PRO A 119 -10.98 -19.45 -14.58
N SER A 120 -10.47 -20.68 -14.64
CA SER A 120 -9.93 -21.38 -13.48
C SER A 120 -8.63 -20.72 -13.00
N ASP A 121 -8.18 -21.07 -11.79
CA ASP A 121 -6.90 -20.59 -11.25
C ASP A 121 -5.72 -20.95 -12.18
N GLU A 122 -5.71 -22.15 -12.74
CA GLU A 122 -4.68 -22.62 -13.67
C GLU A 122 -4.70 -21.83 -14.98
N GLN A 123 -5.89 -21.49 -15.47
CA GLN A 123 -6.05 -20.68 -16.68
C GLN A 123 -5.59 -19.24 -16.45
N ILE A 124 -5.87 -18.67 -15.28
CA ILE A 124 -5.32 -17.37 -14.88
C ILE A 124 -3.79 -17.45 -14.82
N ASP A 125 -3.24 -18.43 -14.12
CA ASP A 125 -1.78 -18.56 -13.99
C ASP A 125 -1.10 -18.73 -15.36
N ALA A 126 -1.71 -19.50 -16.27
CA ALA A 126 -1.22 -19.68 -17.63
C ALA A 126 -1.23 -18.38 -18.43
N ALA A 127 -2.34 -17.63 -18.40
CA ALA A 127 -2.48 -16.37 -19.12
C ALA A 127 -1.55 -15.27 -18.57
N MET A 128 -1.34 -15.25 -17.25
CA MET A 128 -0.53 -14.25 -16.58
C MET A 128 0.96 -14.61 -16.50
N LYS A 129 1.36 -15.82 -16.92
CA LYS A 129 2.74 -16.36 -16.80
C LYS A 129 3.82 -15.42 -17.36
N GLY A 130 3.52 -14.69 -18.43
CA GLY A 130 4.46 -13.78 -19.06
C GLY A 130 4.56 -12.39 -18.41
N ASN A 131 3.85 -12.15 -17.30
CA ASN A 131 3.81 -10.85 -16.65
C ASN A 131 4.47 -10.91 -15.27
N ILE A 132 5.71 -10.44 -15.20
CA ILE A 132 6.55 -10.52 -14.01
C ILE A 132 6.21 -9.38 -13.05
N CYS A 133 5.97 -9.74 -11.79
CA CYS A 133 5.77 -8.82 -10.67
C CYS A 133 6.85 -9.02 -9.61
N ARG A 134 7.80 -8.08 -9.51
CA ARG A 134 8.89 -8.17 -8.52
C ARG A 134 8.40 -7.98 -7.08
N CYS A 135 7.29 -7.28 -6.88
CA CYS A 135 6.64 -7.13 -5.58
C CYS A 135 5.93 -8.42 -5.11
N GLY A 136 5.69 -9.39 -6.01
CA GLY A 136 5.06 -10.66 -5.65
C GLY A 136 3.54 -10.60 -5.45
N MET A 137 2.84 -9.66 -6.09
CA MET A 137 1.39 -9.44 -5.91
C MET A 137 0.48 -10.45 -6.64
N TYR A 138 1.01 -11.60 -7.08
CA TYR A 138 0.29 -12.60 -7.88
C TYR A 138 -1.00 -13.11 -7.21
N GLY A 139 -0.98 -13.32 -5.90
CA GLY A 139 -2.19 -13.74 -5.17
C GLY A 139 -3.32 -12.70 -5.26
N ARG A 140 -3.01 -11.41 -5.06
CA ARG A 140 -3.99 -10.32 -5.18
C ARG A 140 -4.47 -10.14 -6.62
N ILE A 141 -3.56 -10.25 -7.59
CA ILE A 141 -3.90 -10.22 -9.03
C ILE A 141 -4.93 -11.30 -9.34
N ARG A 142 -4.70 -12.55 -8.89
CA ARG A 142 -5.65 -13.65 -9.10
C ARG A 142 -7.01 -13.37 -8.46
N THR A 143 -7.03 -12.94 -7.20
CA THR A 143 -8.27 -12.61 -6.49
C THR A 143 -9.05 -11.51 -7.23
N ALA A 144 -8.37 -10.47 -7.70
CA ALA A 144 -8.99 -9.39 -8.46
C ALA A 144 -9.61 -9.87 -9.77
N ILE A 145 -8.87 -10.66 -10.57
CA ILE A 145 -9.38 -11.23 -11.83
C ILE A 145 -10.66 -12.04 -11.60
N LYS A 146 -10.67 -12.90 -10.58
CA LYS A 146 -11.84 -13.75 -10.26
C LYS A 146 -13.06 -12.94 -9.82
N SER A 147 -12.87 -11.75 -9.25
CA SER A 147 -13.98 -10.92 -8.77
C SER A 147 -14.76 -10.21 -9.88
N VAL A 148 -14.22 -10.14 -11.11
CA VAL A 148 -14.81 -9.35 -12.20
C VAL A 148 -16.01 -10.02 -12.89
N ASN A 149 -16.21 -11.33 -12.76
CA ASN A 149 -17.29 -12.06 -13.45
C ASN A 149 -18.36 -12.67 -12.53
N ALA A 150 -18.58 -12.03 -11.39
CA ALA A 150 -19.58 -12.45 -10.44
C ALA A 150 -20.61 -11.34 -10.19
N ASP A 151 -21.78 -11.44 -10.84
CA ASP A 151 -23.05 -10.99 -10.21
C ASP A 151 -23.41 -11.86 -8.98
N ALA A 152 -22.59 -12.85 -8.62
CA ALA A 152 -22.79 -13.68 -7.44
C ALA A 152 -21.45 -14.17 -6.86
N VAL A 153 -20.85 -13.34 -6.01
CA VAL A 153 -20.27 -13.83 -4.75
C VAL A 153 -20.74 -12.93 -3.62
N ALA A 154 -22.04 -13.00 -3.35
CA ALA A 154 -22.42 -13.22 -1.96
C ALA A 154 -21.78 -14.57 -1.56
N SER A 155 -20.82 -14.53 -0.64
CA SER A 155 -20.14 -15.66 0.02
C SER A 155 -18.99 -16.37 -0.72
N SER A 156 -17.82 -15.73 -0.76
CA SER A 156 -16.55 -16.43 -0.60
C SER A 156 -15.55 -15.44 -0.02
N GLY A 157 -15.48 -15.44 1.30
CA GLY A 157 -14.52 -14.67 2.07
C GLY A 157 -14.81 -13.17 2.04
N LYS A 158 -15.56 -12.69 3.04
CA LYS A 158 -15.19 -11.40 3.64
C LYS A 158 -13.66 -11.37 3.70
N SER A 159 -13.05 -10.25 3.34
CA SER A 159 -11.71 -9.91 3.77
C SER A 159 -11.71 -9.79 5.31
N GLU A 160 -11.90 -10.91 6.01
CA GLU A 160 -11.60 -11.10 7.43
C GLU A 160 -10.10 -11.24 7.60
N LEU A 161 -9.39 -10.23 7.11
CA LEU A 161 -8.03 -9.93 7.51
C LEU A 161 -7.98 -8.41 7.64
N TYR A 162 -8.60 -7.90 8.72
CA TYR A 162 -7.89 -7.15 9.78
C TYR A 162 -8.80 -6.48 10.82
N TYR A 163 -10.12 -6.68 10.81
CA TYR A 163 -10.99 -6.17 11.89
C TYR A 163 -12.18 -7.10 12.18
N ASN A 164 -11.91 -8.24 12.81
CA ASN A 164 -12.99 -9.03 13.43
C ASN A 164 -13.36 -8.39 14.77
N ALA A 165 -14.31 -7.45 14.74
CA ALA A 165 -15.11 -7.14 15.92
C ALA A 165 -16.19 -8.24 16.07
N GLY A 166 -15.74 -9.46 16.32
CA GLY A 166 -16.61 -10.59 16.65
C GLY A 166 -17.29 -10.32 17.98
N ARG A 167 -18.59 -10.07 17.95
CA ARG A 167 -19.44 -9.99 19.14
C ARG A 167 -19.66 -11.43 19.64
N LEU A 168 -18.71 -11.94 20.42
CA LEU A 168 -18.87 -13.20 21.15
C LEU A 168 -19.67 -12.95 22.43
N SER A 169 -20.77 -13.69 22.57
CA SER A 169 -21.49 -13.87 23.82
C SER A 169 -20.54 -14.48 24.84
N MET A 170 -20.28 -13.76 25.93
CA MET A 170 -19.43 -14.21 27.03
C MET A 170 -20.07 -15.45 27.69
N SER A 171 -19.47 -16.63 27.53
CA SER A 171 -19.67 -17.68 28.51
C SER A 171 -18.93 -17.26 29.79
N LYS A 172 -19.69 -17.18 30.89
CA LYS A 172 -19.20 -16.71 32.19
C LYS A 172 -18.14 -17.67 32.71
N LEU A 173 -16.87 -17.30 32.58
CA LEU A 173 -15.80 -17.97 33.32
C LEU A 173 -16.03 -17.70 34.82
N THR A 174 -16.32 -18.74 35.59
CA THR A 174 -16.58 -18.59 37.02
C THR A 174 -15.27 -18.33 37.77
N ARG A 175 -15.30 -17.51 38.83
CA ARG A 175 -14.12 -17.16 39.65
C ARG A 175 -13.29 -18.37 40.11
N ARG A 176 -13.91 -19.55 40.26
CA ARG A 176 -13.22 -20.80 40.61
C ARG A 176 -12.35 -21.34 39.48
N ALA A 177 -12.79 -21.28 38.22
CA ALA A 177 -11.99 -21.77 37.10
C ALA A 177 -10.69 -20.97 36.93
N PHE A 178 -10.74 -19.65 37.12
CA PHE A 178 -9.57 -18.77 37.03
C PHE A 178 -8.53 -19.04 38.13
N ILE A 179 -8.98 -19.26 39.37
CA ILE A 179 -8.08 -19.52 40.51
C ILE A 179 -7.44 -20.91 40.39
N THR A 180 -8.19 -21.93 39.97
CA THR A 180 -7.65 -23.30 39.89
C THR A 180 -6.62 -23.46 38.77
N THR A 181 -6.77 -22.76 37.63
CA THR A 181 -5.76 -22.78 36.56
C THR A 181 -4.46 -22.07 36.97
N GLY A 182 -4.53 -21.05 37.83
CA GLY A 182 -3.35 -20.33 38.34
C GLY A 182 -2.51 -21.09 39.37
N VAL A 183 -3.05 -22.16 39.99
CA VAL A 183 -2.35 -22.93 41.05
C VAL A 183 -1.62 -24.17 40.50
N ILE A 184 -2.05 -24.72 39.36
CA ILE A 184 -1.47 -25.94 38.80
C ILE A 184 -0.13 -25.68 38.07
N ALA A 185 0.09 -24.46 37.58
CA ALA A 185 1.38 -24.03 37.03
C ALA A 185 2.20 -23.33 38.12
N GLY A 186 2.97 -24.11 38.89
CA GLY A 186 3.79 -23.62 40.00
C GLY A 186 4.73 -22.47 39.62
N GLY A 187 4.49 -21.31 40.22
CA GLY A 187 5.28 -20.09 40.09
C GLY A 187 4.35 -18.90 40.00
N GLY A 188 4.27 -18.08 41.06
CA GLY A 188 3.32 -16.97 41.15
C GLY A 188 3.26 -16.15 39.85
N VAL A 189 2.06 -16.03 39.27
CA VAL A 189 1.84 -15.16 38.10
C VAL A 189 2.01 -13.72 38.56
N MET A 190 3.21 -13.18 38.38
CA MET A 190 3.47 -11.75 38.44
C MET A 190 2.82 -11.12 37.21
N VAL A 191 1.58 -10.65 37.35
CA VAL A 191 0.93 -9.81 36.34
C VAL A 191 1.59 -8.43 36.39
N GLY A 192 2.74 -8.29 35.72
CA GLY A 192 3.34 -6.99 35.45
C GLY A 192 2.51 -6.27 34.39
N ILE A 193 1.87 -5.15 34.75
CA ILE A 193 1.24 -4.28 33.76
C ILE A 193 2.37 -3.47 33.10
N ALA A 194 2.85 -3.97 31.96
CA ALA A 194 3.76 -3.21 31.10
C ALA A 194 2.94 -2.23 30.26
N MET A 195 2.72 -1.02 30.77
CA MET A 195 2.08 0.03 29.99
C MET A 195 3.10 0.66 29.03
N ARG A 196 2.70 0.80 27.76
CA ARG A 196 3.46 1.55 26.77
C ARG A 196 3.49 3.04 27.16
N PRO A 197 4.64 3.72 27.14
CA PRO A 197 4.69 5.17 27.28
C PRO A 197 3.87 5.82 26.13
N GLY A 198 2.82 6.57 26.49
CA GLY A 198 1.87 7.12 25.52
C GLY A 198 2.39 8.31 24.70
N ASN A 199 3.52 8.90 25.07
CA ASN A 199 4.16 9.99 24.34
C ASN A 199 5.67 10.02 24.65
N GLN A 200 6.51 9.71 23.66
CA GLN A 200 7.98 9.66 23.79
C GLN A 200 8.67 10.90 23.19
N ILE A 201 7.91 11.90 22.74
CA ILE A 201 8.45 13.07 22.04
C ILE A 201 9.51 13.78 22.88
N LYS A 202 9.31 13.92 24.20
CA LYS A 202 10.26 14.59 25.10
C LYS A 202 11.63 13.91 25.13
N ASP A 203 11.66 12.59 25.03
CA ASP A 203 12.88 11.79 25.10
C ASP A 203 13.54 11.64 23.73
N LEU A 204 12.74 11.71 22.66
CA LEU A 204 13.17 11.53 21.27
C LEU A 204 13.55 12.82 20.56
N ALA A 205 12.90 13.94 20.86
CA ALA A 205 13.16 15.23 20.22
C ALA A 205 14.63 15.65 20.31
N PRO A 206 15.35 15.50 21.44
CA PRO A 206 16.78 15.81 21.51
C PRO A 206 17.68 14.90 20.67
N LYS A 207 17.20 13.69 20.34
CA LYS A 207 17.96 12.67 19.60
C LYS A 207 17.71 12.73 18.08
N LEU A 208 16.61 13.37 17.68
CA LEU A 208 16.11 13.36 16.30
C LEU A 208 15.96 14.74 15.69
N GLY A 209 15.77 15.78 16.50
CA GLY A 209 15.60 17.15 16.03
C GLY A 209 16.95 17.75 15.66
N LYS A 210 17.11 18.15 14.39
CA LYS A 210 18.10 19.16 14.00
C LYS A 210 17.51 20.55 14.28
N ASP A 211 18.35 21.59 14.31
CA ASP A 211 17.88 22.97 14.50
C ASP A 211 16.80 23.33 13.46
N GLY A 212 15.57 23.61 13.93
CA GLY A 212 14.42 23.96 13.09
C GLY A 212 13.41 22.84 12.82
N GLU A 213 13.71 21.58 13.18
CA GLU A 213 12.80 20.45 13.02
C GLU A 213 11.98 20.19 14.30
N ASN A 214 10.64 20.16 14.20
CA ASN A 214 9.79 19.86 15.35
C ASN A 214 9.26 18.43 15.28
N LEU A 215 9.72 17.57 16.18
CA LEU A 215 9.16 16.23 16.37
C LEU A 215 7.77 16.36 17.02
N VAL A 216 6.72 16.15 16.23
CA VAL A 216 5.31 16.27 16.68
C VAL A 216 4.69 14.92 17.01
N HIS A 217 5.29 13.84 16.52
CA HIS A 217 4.95 12.46 16.84
C HIS A 217 6.23 11.62 16.80
N THR A 218 6.26 10.47 17.47
CA THR A 218 7.38 9.50 17.40
C THR A 218 7.82 9.18 15.96
N TYR A 219 6.93 9.33 14.99
CA TYR A 219 7.19 8.99 13.58
C TYR A 219 7.11 10.18 12.62
N ILE A 220 6.85 11.40 13.11
CA ILE A 220 6.56 12.55 12.25
C ILE A 220 7.25 13.79 12.79
N LYS A 221 8.01 14.45 11.92
CA LYS A 221 8.51 15.81 12.13
C LYS A 221 7.78 16.77 11.20
N ILE A 222 7.52 17.98 11.68
CA ILE A 222 6.97 19.08 10.87
C ILE A 222 7.84 20.32 11.08
N ASP A 223 8.39 20.82 10.00
CA ASP A 223 9.31 21.95 10.00
C ASP A 223 8.55 23.26 9.76
N GLY A 224 9.20 24.40 10.03
CA GLY A 224 8.58 25.73 9.89
C GLY A 224 8.17 26.12 8.46
N ASP A 225 8.65 25.40 7.44
CA ASP A 225 8.28 25.58 6.03
C ASP A 225 7.16 24.61 5.58
N ASN A 226 6.54 23.89 6.53
CA ASN A 226 5.58 22.81 6.33
C ASN A 226 6.15 21.60 5.56
N THR A 227 7.46 21.39 5.57
CA THR A 227 8.05 20.10 5.23
C THR A 227 7.64 19.08 6.29
N ILE A 228 7.16 17.92 5.85
CA ILE A 228 6.74 16.83 6.73
C ILE A 228 7.69 15.66 6.52
N THR A 229 8.35 15.22 7.59
CA THR A 229 9.31 14.11 7.53
C THR A 229 8.73 12.88 8.23
N ALA A 230 8.54 11.80 7.46
CA ALA A 230 8.23 10.47 7.97
C ALA A 230 9.51 9.82 8.53
N VAL A 231 9.49 9.45 9.80
CA VAL A 231 10.58 8.72 10.45
C VAL A 231 10.25 7.23 10.45
N ILE A 232 10.92 6.46 9.62
CA ILE A 232 10.74 5.01 9.50
C ILE A 232 11.47 4.33 10.67
N PRO A 233 10.82 3.45 11.47
CA PRO A 233 11.39 2.89 12.71
C PRO A 233 12.61 1.96 12.54
N HIS A 234 13.15 1.82 11.33
CA HIS A 234 14.14 0.82 11.00
C HIS A 234 14.85 1.19 9.69
N SER A 235 16.00 0.58 9.46
CA SER A 235 16.72 0.77 8.21
C SER A 235 16.02 0.07 7.07
N GLU A 236 15.78 0.78 5.96
CA GLU A 236 14.95 0.32 4.87
C GLU A 236 15.73 0.40 3.55
N MET A 237 15.98 -0.78 2.98
CA MET A 237 16.79 -0.90 1.76
C MET A 237 15.93 -0.82 0.49
N GLY A 238 14.60 -0.91 0.62
CA GLY A 238 13.64 -0.89 -0.48
C GLY A 238 13.12 0.51 -0.81
N GLN A 239 13.52 1.05 -1.96
CA GLN A 239 13.04 2.36 -2.44
C GLN A 239 11.51 2.47 -2.49
N GLY A 240 10.81 1.38 -2.84
CA GLY A 240 9.34 1.36 -2.88
C GLY A 240 8.68 1.46 -1.51
N VAL A 241 9.38 1.16 -0.42
CA VAL A 241 8.88 1.33 0.94
C VAL A 241 8.88 2.81 1.31
N HIS A 242 9.92 3.56 0.94
CA HIS A 242 9.96 5.01 1.16
C HIS A 242 8.78 5.70 0.46
N THR A 243 8.52 5.33 -0.80
CA THR A 243 7.35 5.83 -1.53
C THR A 243 6.04 5.43 -0.85
N ALA A 244 5.86 4.16 -0.50
CA ALA A 244 4.60 3.67 0.07
C ALA A 244 4.30 4.28 1.45
N LEU A 245 5.29 4.34 2.35
CA LEU A 245 5.11 4.88 3.70
C LEU A 245 4.97 6.39 3.70
N GLY A 246 5.74 7.07 2.84
CA GLY A 246 5.52 8.49 2.57
C GLY A 246 4.08 8.72 2.11
N GLN A 247 3.59 7.96 1.13
CA GLN A 247 2.27 8.19 0.52
C GLN A 247 1.15 7.97 1.51
N MET A 248 1.25 6.90 2.30
CA MET A 248 0.30 6.67 3.40
C MET A 248 0.28 7.82 4.39
N LEU A 249 1.44 8.36 4.77
CA LEU A 249 1.50 9.49 5.67
C LEU A 249 0.88 10.75 5.04
N ALA A 250 1.18 10.99 3.76
CA ALA A 250 0.67 12.14 3.02
C ALA A 250 -0.86 12.12 2.94
N GLU A 251 -1.44 10.97 2.60
CA GLU A 251 -2.89 10.75 2.56
C GLU A 251 -3.54 10.97 3.93
N GLU A 252 -2.93 10.49 5.01
CA GLU A 252 -3.51 10.61 6.36
C GLU A 252 -3.40 12.03 6.94
N LEU A 253 -2.47 12.83 6.43
CA LEU A 253 -2.26 14.23 6.82
C LEU A 253 -2.91 15.25 5.85
N ASP A 254 -3.45 14.81 4.72
CA ASP A 254 -3.80 15.66 3.57
C ASP A 254 -2.62 16.57 3.15
N ALA A 255 -1.42 16.01 3.18
CA ALA A 255 -0.19 16.71 2.87
C ALA A 255 0.09 16.76 1.36
N ASP A 256 0.75 17.83 0.93
CA ASP A 256 1.37 17.91 -0.39
C ASP A 256 2.50 16.88 -0.51
N TRP A 257 2.41 16.01 -1.51
CA TRP A 257 3.36 14.94 -1.76
C TRP A 257 4.79 15.46 -1.94
N ASP A 258 4.95 16.62 -2.59
CA ASP A 258 6.25 17.21 -2.87
C ASP A 258 6.95 17.75 -1.61
N ARG A 259 6.23 17.82 -0.49
CA ARG A 259 6.75 18.26 0.82
C ARG A 259 7.01 17.11 1.79
N ILE A 260 6.81 15.87 1.35
CA ILE A 260 7.05 14.68 2.16
C ILE A 260 8.49 14.22 2.01
N LYS A 261 9.21 14.19 3.13
CA LYS A 261 10.51 13.56 3.25
C LYS A 261 10.39 12.27 4.02
N VAL A 262 11.33 11.37 3.78
CA VAL A 262 11.43 10.08 4.47
C VAL A 262 12.84 9.97 5.03
N GLU A 263 12.94 9.71 6.32
CA GLU A 263 14.19 9.47 7.04
C GLU A 263 14.12 8.15 7.80
N GLU A 264 15.25 7.48 7.94
CA GLU A 264 15.36 6.30 8.79
C GLU A 264 15.63 6.72 10.23
N ALA A 265 14.96 6.07 11.17
CA ALA A 265 15.23 6.25 12.58
C ALA A 265 16.66 5.78 12.91
N PRO A 266 17.38 6.50 13.78
CA PRO A 266 18.60 6.00 14.39
C PRO A 266 18.30 4.73 15.20
N ALA A 267 19.34 3.94 15.46
CA ALA A 267 19.31 2.69 16.21
C ALA A 267 18.98 2.90 17.71
N LEU A 268 17.75 3.32 18.02
CA LEU A 268 17.23 3.59 19.36
C LEU A 268 16.15 2.57 19.73
N GLY A 269 16.13 2.12 20.99
CA GLY A 269 15.16 1.12 21.48
C GLY A 269 13.71 1.59 21.39
N GLU A 270 13.48 2.90 21.43
CA GLU A 270 12.15 3.52 21.25
C GLU A 270 11.52 3.22 19.86
N TYR A 271 12.34 2.84 18.87
CA TYR A 271 11.91 2.40 17.54
C TYR A 271 11.87 0.88 17.36
N ALA A 272 12.09 0.11 18.43
CA ALA A 272 12.05 -1.34 18.38
C ALA A 272 10.71 -1.84 17.81
N SER A 273 10.79 -2.74 16.83
CA SER A 273 9.64 -3.22 16.05
C SER A 273 8.84 -4.29 16.78
N TYR A 274 8.27 -3.93 17.94
CA TYR A 274 7.50 -4.84 18.81
C TYR A 274 6.23 -5.40 18.16
N SER A 275 5.65 -4.67 17.19
CA SER A 275 4.47 -5.09 16.43
C SER A 275 4.72 -6.35 15.59
N ALA A 276 5.97 -6.57 15.16
CA ALA A 276 6.38 -7.77 14.47
C ALA A 276 6.25 -8.99 15.40
N GLY A 277 6.68 -8.86 16.66
CA GLY A 277 6.58 -9.93 17.65
C GLY A 277 5.15 -10.47 17.82
N ARG A 278 4.16 -9.59 18.00
CA ARG A 278 2.74 -10.00 18.09
C ARG A 278 2.24 -10.62 16.78
N ARG A 279 2.69 -10.11 15.63
CA ARG A 279 2.25 -10.57 14.31
C ARG A 279 2.88 -11.88 13.85
N TYR A 280 4.07 -12.24 14.35
CA TYR A 280 4.80 -13.45 13.98
C TYR A 280 4.82 -14.51 15.07
N LEU A 281 5.13 -14.16 16.33
CA LEU A 281 5.26 -15.12 17.43
C LEU A 281 3.91 -15.49 18.05
N LEU A 282 2.93 -14.59 17.98
CA LEU A 282 1.58 -14.77 18.53
C LEU A 282 0.51 -14.71 17.44
N ALA A 283 0.89 -15.07 16.21
CA ALA A 283 -0.03 -15.14 15.08
C ALA A 283 -1.17 -16.12 15.38
N GLY A 284 -2.42 -15.67 15.22
CA GLY A 284 -3.62 -16.49 15.47
C GLY A 284 -4.17 -16.43 16.90
N ILE A 285 -3.54 -15.68 17.81
CA ILE A 285 -4.06 -15.45 19.17
C ILE A 285 -4.76 -14.09 19.21
N GLU A 286 -6.07 -14.09 19.49
CA GLU A 286 -6.83 -12.87 19.75
C GLU A 286 -6.77 -12.48 21.22
N PHE A 287 -6.25 -11.29 21.49
CA PHE A 287 -6.20 -10.75 22.85
C PHE A 287 -7.42 -9.86 23.13
N PRO A 288 -8.07 -9.99 24.29
CA PRO A 288 -9.06 -9.02 24.76
C PRO A 288 -8.46 -7.61 24.74
N LYS A 289 -9.24 -6.61 24.31
CA LYS A 289 -8.77 -5.22 24.13
C LYS A 289 -8.02 -4.64 25.34
N ILE A 290 -8.45 -5.00 26.55
CA ILE A 290 -7.84 -4.56 27.81
C ILE A 290 -6.41 -5.09 28.03
N LEU A 291 -6.05 -6.21 27.39
CA LEU A 291 -4.72 -6.83 27.52
C LEU A 291 -3.76 -6.42 26.41
N ILE A 292 -4.24 -5.82 25.31
CA ILE A 292 -3.41 -5.42 24.17
C ILE A 292 -2.24 -4.52 24.62
N PRO A 293 -2.42 -3.49 25.47
CA PRO A 293 -1.30 -2.64 25.89
C PRO A 293 -0.21 -3.41 26.65
N THR A 294 -0.60 -4.36 27.50
CA THR A 294 0.32 -5.19 28.27
C THR A 294 1.10 -6.15 27.37
N VAL A 295 0.42 -6.77 26.40
CA VAL A 295 1.06 -7.66 25.42
C VAL A 295 2.05 -6.87 24.55
N ASP A 296 1.65 -5.70 24.06
CA ASP A 296 2.54 -4.83 23.27
C ASP A 296 3.75 -4.36 24.10
N GLY A 297 3.56 -3.99 25.37
CA GLY A 297 4.64 -3.61 26.27
C GLY A 297 5.60 -4.75 26.61
N MET A 298 5.09 -5.98 26.77
CA MET A 298 5.92 -7.17 26.93
C MET A 298 6.74 -7.45 25.66
N MET A 299 6.12 -7.40 24.48
CA MET A 299 6.82 -7.62 23.22
C MET A 299 7.89 -6.56 22.97
N MET A 300 7.66 -5.31 23.38
CA MET A 300 8.66 -4.24 23.33
C MET A 300 9.89 -4.58 24.16
N ARG A 301 9.71 -4.99 25.43
CA ARG A 301 10.83 -5.40 26.28
C ARG A 301 11.60 -6.59 25.74
N VAL A 302 10.91 -7.57 25.15
CA VAL A 302 11.56 -8.73 24.51
C VAL A 302 12.40 -8.26 23.32
N ALA A 303 11.84 -7.40 22.45
CA ALA A 303 12.56 -6.86 21.29
C ALA A 303 13.78 -6.03 21.72
N ASP A 304 13.64 -5.18 22.73
CA ASP A 304 14.74 -4.39 23.31
C ASP A 304 15.84 -5.28 23.88
N THR A 305 15.47 -6.32 24.65
CA THR A 305 16.44 -7.23 25.27
C THR A 305 17.23 -8.02 24.22
N LEU A 306 16.61 -8.34 23.10
CA LEU A 306 17.26 -9.03 21.98
C LEU A 306 18.01 -8.08 21.04
N ASN A 307 17.98 -6.77 21.30
CA ASN A 307 18.48 -5.72 20.41
C ASN A 307 18.00 -5.92 18.96
N MET A 308 16.74 -6.35 18.82
CA MET A 308 16.22 -6.85 17.56
C MET A 308 15.85 -5.67 16.65
N GLN A 309 16.73 -5.38 15.69
CA GLN A 309 16.47 -4.45 14.60
C GLN A 309 16.13 -5.24 13.34
N ILE A 310 15.01 -4.91 12.72
CA ILE A 310 14.57 -5.55 11.48
C ILE A 310 15.09 -4.70 10.32
N THR A 311 15.88 -5.29 9.42
CA THR A 311 16.17 -4.65 8.13
C THR A 311 14.96 -4.77 7.22
N GLY A 312 14.62 -3.68 6.55
CA GLY A 312 13.38 -3.52 5.79
C GLY A 312 13.37 -4.19 4.40
N GLY A 313 12.18 -4.22 3.81
CA GLY A 313 11.83 -4.76 2.49
C GLY A 313 10.31 -4.69 2.30
N SER A 314 9.70 -5.27 1.26
CA SER A 314 8.23 -5.15 1.07
C SER A 314 7.38 -5.65 2.25
N LEU A 315 7.96 -6.47 3.14
CA LEU A 315 7.32 -6.96 4.36
C LEU A 315 7.19 -5.87 5.43
N SER A 316 8.10 -4.90 5.49
CA SER A 316 8.11 -3.82 6.47
C SER A 316 6.86 -2.96 6.37
N VAL A 317 6.43 -2.63 5.14
CA VAL A 317 5.19 -1.90 4.88
C VAL A 317 4.03 -2.59 5.61
N ARG A 318 3.95 -3.92 5.56
CA ARG A 318 2.83 -4.67 6.16
C ARG A 318 2.95 -4.85 7.68
N SER A 319 4.16 -5.04 8.20
CA SER A 319 4.38 -5.48 9.58
C SER A 319 4.67 -4.33 10.56
N THR A 320 5.40 -3.32 10.12
CA THR A 320 5.91 -2.23 10.96
C THR A 320 5.42 -0.86 10.48
N GLY A 321 5.34 -0.64 9.16
CA GLY A 321 5.07 0.67 8.58
C GLY A 321 3.59 1.06 8.49
N PHE A 322 2.71 0.19 7.98
CA PHE A 322 1.32 0.54 7.65
C PHE A 322 0.54 1.07 8.85
N LEU A 323 0.51 0.32 9.95
CA LEU A 323 -0.27 0.72 11.13
C LEU A 323 0.39 1.92 11.84
N ALA A 324 1.72 1.95 11.89
CA ALA A 324 2.45 3.04 12.52
C ALA A 324 2.23 4.37 11.79
N MET A 325 2.41 4.40 10.46
CA MET A 325 2.24 5.62 9.66
C MET A 325 0.79 6.09 9.64
N ARG A 326 -0.19 5.17 9.49
CA ARG A 326 -1.60 5.57 9.48
C ARG A 326 -2.06 6.16 10.81
N ILE A 327 -1.74 5.49 11.92
CA ILE A 327 -2.09 6.01 13.25
C ILE A 327 -1.35 7.32 13.52
N ALA A 328 -0.05 7.39 13.20
CA ALA A 328 0.73 8.61 13.37
C ALA A 328 0.16 9.78 12.58
N GLY A 329 -0.15 9.57 11.29
CA GLY A 329 -0.74 10.59 10.42
C GLY A 329 -2.08 11.06 10.95
N ALA A 330 -3.03 10.15 11.19
CA ALA A 330 -4.36 10.49 11.68
C ALA A 330 -4.33 11.22 13.03
N SER A 331 -3.54 10.73 13.99
CA SER A 331 -3.40 11.37 15.32
C SER A 331 -2.71 12.73 15.25
N THR A 332 -1.72 12.90 14.36
CA THR A 332 -1.04 14.18 14.15
C THR A 332 -1.97 15.19 13.50
N ARG A 333 -2.73 14.78 12.47
CA ARG A 333 -3.76 15.63 11.86
C ARG A 333 -4.77 16.09 12.91
N GLU A 334 -5.32 15.16 13.70
CA GLU A 334 -6.28 15.50 14.76
C GLU A 334 -5.68 16.47 15.78
N MET A 335 -4.43 16.24 16.21
CA MET A 335 -3.72 17.12 17.14
C MET A 335 -3.59 18.53 16.58
N ILE A 336 -3.16 18.69 15.32
CA ILE A 336 -2.94 20.00 14.71
C ILE A 336 -4.28 20.70 14.41
N GLN A 337 -5.30 19.98 13.95
CA GLN A 337 -6.65 20.53 13.76
C GLN A 337 -7.19 21.12 15.07
N ARG A 338 -7.06 20.39 16.19
CA ARG A 338 -7.45 20.89 17.51
C ARG A 338 -6.65 22.12 17.94
N ALA A 339 -5.35 22.15 17.63
CA ALA A 339 -4.49 23.29 17.92
C ALA A 339 -4.87 24.53 17.08
N ALA A 340 -5.13 24.34 15.78
CA ALA A 340 -5.56 25.38 14.85
C ALA A 340 -6.93 25.95 15.26
N ALA A 341 -7.92 25.09 15.51
CA ALA A 341 -9.24 25.47 15.99
C ALA A 341 -9.17 26.35 17.26
N LYS A 342 -8.33 25.94 18.22
CA LYS A 342 -8.10 26.72 19.45
C LYS A 342 -7.40 28.05 19.18
N SER A 343 -6.44 28.07 18.25
CA SER A 343 -5.67 29.28 17.90
C SER A 343 -6.50 30.30 17.12
N TRP A 344 -7.40 29.83 16.28
CA TRP A 344 -8.25 30.64 15.40
C TRP A 344 -9.64 30.91 15.97
N ASP A 345 -9.95 30.37 17.16
CA ASP A 345 -11.23 30.51 17.85
C ASP A 345 -12.43 30.08 17.00
N VAL A 346 -12.28 28.93 16.32
CA VAL A 346 -13.34 28.31 15.52
C VAL A 346 -13.58 26.86 15.96
N PRO A 347 -14.78 26.30 15.73
CA PRO A 347 -15.04 24.88 15.94
C PRO A 347 -14.07 23.99 15.14
N VAL A 348 -13.70 22.83 15.70
CA VAL A 348 -12.75 21.91 15.04
C VAL A 348 -13.29 21.38 13.70
N ASP A 349 -14.61 21.23 13.58
CA ASP A 349 -15.30 20.81 12.36
C ASP A 349 -15.32 21.89 11.26
N GLU A 350 -14.94 23.14 11.57
CA GLU A 350 -14.72 24.19 10.57
C GLU A 350 -13.27 24.19 10.02
N ILE A 351 -12.37 23.36 10.58
CA ILE A 351 -10.98 23.24 10.11
C ILE A 351 -10.88 22.18 9.00
N VAL A 352 -10.44 22.62 7.82
CA VAL A 352 -10.16 21.75 6.67
C VAL A 352 -8.67 21.66 6.45
N THR A 353 -8.21 20.49 6.01
CA THR A 353 -6.82 20.22 5.64
C THR A 353 -6.69 19.94 4.16
N GLU A 354 -5.78 20.64 3.48
CA GLU A 354 -5.45 20.39 2.07
C GLU A 354 -4.02 20.84 1.79
N LYS A 355 -3.25 20.03 1.03
CA LYS A 355 -1.91 20.35 0.53
C LYS A 355 -0.95 20.90 1.60
N SER A 356 -0.89 20.22 2.74
CA SER A 356 -0.06 20.62 3.89
C SER A 356 -0.45 21.97 4.50
N GLN A 357 -1.70 22.41 4.32
CA GLN A 357 -2.24 23.64 4.88
C GLN A 357 -3.57 23.40 5.57
N PHE A 358 -3.87 24.28 6.53
CA PHE A 358 -5.13 24.30 7.26
C PHE A 358 -5.90 25.54 6.84
N PHE A 359 -7.20 25.38 6.66
CA PHE A 359 -8.12 26.44 6.27
C PHE A 359 -9.36 26.41 7.15
N THR A 360 -10.06 27.54 7.24
CA THR A 360 -11.43 27.59 7.75
C THR A 360 -12.40 27.40 6.59
N THR A 361 -13.55 26.77 6.84
CA THR A 361 -14.64 26.69 5.85
C THR A 361 -15.32 28.04 5.54
N LYS A 362 -14.97 29.09 6.29
CA LYS A 362 -15.43 30.47 6.12
C LYS A 362 -14.40 31.34 5.43
#